data_AF-A0A437QE52-F1
#
_entry.id   AF-A0A437QE52-F1
#
_cell.length_a   1.000
_cell.length_b   1.000
_cell.length_c   1.000
_cell.angle_alpha   90.00
_cell.angle_beta   90.00
_cell.angle_gamma   90.00
#
_symmetry.space_group_name_H-M   'P 1'
#
loop_
_entity.id
_entity.type
_entity.pdbx_description
1 polymer ?
#
loop_
_entity_poly.entity_id
_entity_poly.type
_entity_poly.pdbx_seq_one_letter_code
_entity_poly.pdbx_strand_id
1 'polypeptide(L)'
;MNGLLQSAQQKNTQQPPQAAPKQGQMDPRQVYEGLVSMMLDYLYSESGVQMVQQSMQIQGQPHENIGMLVARLIQRMFITAKTQKVQVQASILFSAGMELSQAVADMYLESGAIPKEQGPKIAEEAFYKSIVRLAQETSTEIFSQQERQDFQRLMQKLKQMKTSGQQPQQAPSNGGVM
;
A
#
# COMPACT_ATOMS: atom_id res chain seq x y z
N MET A 1 25.60 32.11 -68.42
CA MET A 1 26.11 32.07 -67.04
C MET A 1 25.00 32.49 -66.10
N ASN A 2 24.71 31.61 -65.14
CA ASN A 2 24.15 31.81 -63.79
C ASN A 2 22.98 32.82 -63.66
N GLY A 3 21.74 32.43 -63.35
CA GLY A 3 21.33 31.33 -62.47
C GLY A 3 21.10 31.88 -61.06
N LEU A 4 19.83 31.83 -60.62
CA LEU A 4 19.35 31.42 -59.28
C LEU A 4 17.96 32.01 -59.00
N LEU A 5 16.94 31.24 -59.38
CA LEU A 5 15.65 31.19 -58.70
C LEU A 5 15.92 30.79 -57.24
N GLN A 6 15.59 31.66 -56.29
CA GLN A 6 15.70 31.36 -54.87
C GLN A 6 14.31 31.08 -54.31
N SER A 7 14.13 29.80 -54.01
CA SER A 7 12.98 29.18 -53.39
C SER A 7 12.81 29.58 -51.92
N ALA A 8 11.55 29.55 -51.48
CA ALA A 8 11.09 29.15 -50.16
C ALA A 8 11.51 29.96 -48.92
N GLN A 9 10.52 30.52 -48.22
CA GLN A 9 10.24 30.10 -46.85
C GLN A 9 8.84 30.53 -46.42
N GLN A 10 7.91 29.59 -46.58
CA GLN A 10 6.62 29.56 -45.95
C GLN A 10 6.86 29.44 -44.44
N LYS A 11 6.62 30.53 -43.69
CA LYS A 11 6.68 30.55 -42.21
C LYS A 11 5.60 29.61 -41.68
N ASN A 12 5.98 28.37 -41.48
CA ASN A 12 5.23 27.41 -40.69
C ASN A 12 5.39 27.86 -39.22
N THR A 13 4.42 28.63 -38.72
CA THR A 13 4.27 28.89 -37.28
C THR A 13 3.92 27.57 -36.60
N GLN A 14 4.96 26.81 -36.27
CA GLN A 14 4.88 25.71 -35.32
C GLN A 14 4.40 26.29 -33.99
N GLN A 15 3.12 26.08 -33.69
CA GLN A 15 2.63 26.13 -32.33
C GLN A 15 3.49 25.18 -31.49
N PRO A 16 3.95 25.58 -30.30
CA PRO A 16 4.60 24.65 -29.39
C PRO A 16 3.63 23.47 -29.16
N PRO A 17 4.10 22.22 -29.19
CA PRO A 17 3.24 21.08 -28.89
C PRO A 17 2.59 21.34 -27.53
N GLN A 18 1.27 21.52 -27.53
CA GLN A 18 0.47 21.44 -26.32
C GLN A 18 0.82 20.11 -25.68
N ALA A 19 1.52 20.17 -24.54
CA ALA A 19 1.73 19.02 -23.70
C ALA A 19 0.36 18.39 -23.47
N ALA A 20 0.20 17.14 -23.94
CA ALA A 20 -0.97 16.36 -23.61
C ALA A 20 -1.21 16.48 -22.11
N PRO A 21 -2.45 16.71 -21.65
CA PRO A 21 -2.72 16.76 -20.22
C PRO A 21 -2.19 15.44 -19.64
N LYS A 22 -1.20 15.55 -18.74
CA LYS A 22 -0.75 14.41 -17.95
C LYS A 22 -2.01 13.85 -17.30
N GLN A 23 -2.51 12.72 -17.80
CA GLN A 23 -3.57 11.97 -17.16
C GLN A 23 -3.21 11.89 -15.69
N GLY A 24 -4.05 12.51 -14.86
CA GLY A 24 -3.76 12.82 -13.46
C GLY A 24 -3.28 11.58 -12.72
N GLN A 25 -1.96 11.42 -12.61
CA GLN A 25 -1.38 10.56 -11.62
C GLN A 25 -1.66 11.24 -10.29
N MET A 26 -2.62 10.67 -9.57
CA MET A 26 -2.92 11.06 -8.20
C MET A 26 -1.62 11.00 -7.38
N ASP A 27 -1.40 11.98 -6.53
CA ASP A 27 -0.18 12.06 -5.73
C ASP A 27 -0.04 10.78 -4.87
N PRO A 28 1.10 10.07 -4.90
CA PRO A 28 1.30 8.84 -4.14
C PRO A 28 0.98 8.97 -2.64
N ARG A 29 1.21 10.14 -2.06
CA ARG A 29 0.85 10.45 -0.68
C ARG A 29 -0.65 10.58 -0.48
N GLN A 30 -1.36 11.21 -1.43
CA GLN A 30 -2.82 11.28 -1.37
C GLN A 30 -3.45 9.89 -1.51
N VAL A 31 -2.89 9.04 -2.38
CA VAL A 31 -3.30 7.64 -2.49
C VAL A 31 -3.07 6.90 -1.17
N TYR A 32 -1.91 7.11 -0.53
CA TYR A 32 -1.61 6.55 0.79
C TYR A 32 -2.59 7.00 1.86
N GLU A 33 -2.74 8.31 2.06
CA GLU A 33 -3.61 8.90 3.09
C GLU A 33 -5.07 8.47 2.90
N GLY A 34 -5.55 8.45 1.65
CA GLY A 34 -6.90 7.98 1.33
C GLY A 34 -7.10 6.49 1.63
N LEU A 35 -6.11 5.65 1.33
CA LEU A 35 -6.17 4.21 1.63
C LEU A 35 -6.15 3.94 3.13
N VAL A 36 -5.23 4.57 3.87
CA VAL A 36 -5.13 4.44 5.33
C VAL A 36 -6.42 4.91 6.00
N SER A 37 -6.91 6.09 5.63
CA SER A 37 -8.15 6.64 6.20
C SER A 37 -9.33 5.69 5.98
N MET A 38 -9.52 5.20 4.75
CA MET A 38 -10.59 4.26 4.45
C MET A 38 -10.47 2.94 5.24
N MET A 39 -9.24 2.44 5.44
CA MET A 39 -8.99 1.23 6.22
C MET A 39 -9.30 1.43 7.70
N LEU A 40 -8.84 2.53 8.28
CA LEU A 40 -9.05 2.83 9.69
C LEU A 40 -10.51 3.19 9.97
N ASP A 41 -11.16 3.98 9.10
CA ASP A 41 -12.59 4.28 9.19
C ASP A 41 -13.43 3.00 9.18
N TYR A 42 -13.09 2.06 8.27
CA TYR A 42 -13.75 0.76 8.28
C TYR A 42 -13.42 -0.04 9.54
N LEU A 43 -12.16 -0.10 9.97
CA LEU A 43 -11.73 -0.85 11.15
C LEU A 43 -12.46 -0.39 12.42
N TYR A 44 -12.62 0.91 12.60
CA TYR A 44 -13.29 1.52 13.74
C TYR A 44 -14.81 1.64 13.58
N SER A 45 -15.36 1.27 12.42
CA SER A 45 -16.81 1.11 12.27
C SER A 45 -17.34 -0.04 13.12
N GLU A 46 -18.65 -0.07 13.40
CA GLU A 46 -19.27 -1.16 14.15
C GLU A 46 -18.97 -2.53 13.52
N SER A 47 -19.03 -2.63 12.18
CA SER A 47 -18.70 -3.86 11.46
C SER A 47 -17.21 -4.24 11.56
N GLY A 48 -16.31 -3.25 11.55
CA GLY A 48 -14.88 -3.48 11.72
C GLY A 48 -14.55 -3.98 13.13
N VAL A 49 -15.09 -3.32 14.16
CA VAL A 49 -14.93 -3.70 15.56
C VAL A 49 -15.47 -5.12 15.80
N GLN A 50 -16.67 -5.44 15.30
CA GLN A 50 -17.21 -6.79 15.40
C GLN A 50 -16.31 -7.83 14.71
N MET A 51 -15.74 -7.50 13.54
CA MET A 51 -14.84 -8.40 12.83
C MET A 51 -13.54 -8.64 13.63
N VAL A 52 -13.00 -7.61 14.27
CA VAL A 52 -11.84 -7.74 15.17
C VAL A 52 -12.20 -8.61 16.37
N GLN A 53 -13.33 -8.37 17.03
CA GLN A 53 -13.79 -9.18 18.16
C GLN A 53 -14.00 -10.64 17.77
N GLN A 54 -14.62 -10.90 16.62
CA GLN A 54 -14.76 -12.27 16.08
C GLN A 54 -13.40 -12.91 15.84
N SER A 55 -12.41 -12.17 15.32
CA SER A 55 -11.07 -12.69 15.10
C SER A 55 -10.36 -13.11 16.40
N MET A 56 -10.66 -12.45 17.53
CA MET A 56 -10.12 -12.84 18.85
C MET A 56 -10.69 -14.17 19.36
N GLN A 57 -11.90 -14.55 18.91
CA GLN A 57 -12.55 -15.81 19.29
C GLN A 57 -12.07 -17.01 18.47
N ILE A 58 -11.31 -16.77 17.39
CA ILE A 58 -10.77 -17.83 16.54
C ILE A 58 -9.65 -18.54 17.30
N GLN A 59 -9.71 -19.87 17.40
CA GLN A 59 -8.62 -20.66 17.96
C GLN A 59 -7.35 -20.47 17.13
N GLY A 60 -6.24 -20.13 17.80
CA GLY A 60 -4.96 -19.89 17.14
C GLY A 60 -4.12 -18.88 17.90
N GLN A 61 -2.98 -18.52 17.31
CA GLN A 61 -2.12 -17.49 17.87
C GLN A 61 -2.62 -16.09 17.45
N PRO A 62 -2.57 -15.06 18.32
CA PRO A 62 -3.07 -13.73 18.01
C PRO A 62 -2.51 -13.12 16.71
N HIS A 63 -1.21 -13.28 16.47
CA HIS A 63 -0.56 -12.78 15.26
C HIS A 63 -1.06 -13.48 13.97
N GLU A 64 -1.58 -14.70 14.06
CA GLU A 64 -2.22 -15.39 12.92
C GLU A 64 -3.61 -14.82 12.64
N ASN A 65 -4.41 -14.64 13.69
CA ASN A 65 -5.77 -14.10 13.58
C ASN A 65 -5.74 -12.66 13.04
N ILE A 66 -4.85 -11.82 13.60
CA ILE A 66 -4.61 -10.46 13.11
C ILE A 66 -4.12 -10.50 11.66
N GLY A 67 -3.15 -11.34 11.32
CA GLY A 67 -2.61 -11.43 9.97
C GLY A 67 -3.66 -11.83 8.93
N MET A 68 -4.56 -12.76 9.27
CA MET A 68 -5.69 -13.13 8.43
C MET A 68 -6.67 -11.97 8.23
N LEU A 69 -7.01 -11.27 9.32
CA LEU A 69 -7.90 -10.11 9.26
C LEU A 69 -7.32 -8.99 8.39
N VAL A 70 -6.06 -8.62 8.63
CA VAL A 70 -5.34 -7.60 7.87
C VAL A 70 -5.27 -7.97 6.39
N ALA A 71 -4.98 -9.24 6.05
CA ALA A 71 -4.97 -9.69 4.66
C ALA A 71 -6.33 -9.47 3.96
N ARG A 72 -7.44 -9.80 4.63
CA ARG A 72 -8.79 -9.59 4.09
C ARG A 72 -9.10 -8.11 3.86
N LEU A 73 -8.70 -7.25 4.80
CA LEU A 73 -8.89 -5.80 4.70
C LEU A 73 -8.06 -5.22 3.54
N ILE A 74 -6.78 -5.56 3.45
CA ILE A 74 -5.90 -5.14 2.35
C ILE A 74 -6.47 -5.61 1.00
N GLN A 75 -6.93 -6.87 0.91
CA GLN A 75 -7.50 -7.40 -0.32
C GLN A 75 -8.76 -6.63 -0.74
N ARG A 76 -9.69 -6.37 0.19
CA ARG A 76 -10.91 -5.58 -0.08
C ARG A 76 -10.58 -4.18 -0.56
N MET A 77 -9.59 -3.55 0.04
CA MET A 77 -9.12 -2.22 -0.35
C MET A 77 -8.49 -2.21 -1.72
N PHE A 78 -7.66 -3.20 -2.02
CA PHE A 78 -7.04 -3.30 -3.33
C PHE A 78 -8.08 -3.47 -4.44
N ILE A 79 -9.10 -4.32 -4.21
CA ILE A 79 -10.24 -4.46 -5.11
C ILE A 79 -10.95 -3.11 -5.29
N THR A 80 -11.23 -2.41 -4.20
CA THR A 80 -11.89 -1.10 -4.22
C THR A 80 -11.11 -0.06 -5.03
N ALA A 81 -9.78 0.02 -4.83
CA ALA A 81 -8.91 0.91 -5.57
C ALA A 81 -8.89 0.57 -7.07
N LYS A 82 -8.82 -0.72 -7.43
CA LYS A 82 -8.92 -1.17 -8.84
C LYS A 82 -10.26 -0.78 -9.46
N THR A 83 -11.37 -0.97 -8.74
CA THR A 83 -12.71 -0.56 -9.22
C THR A 83 -12.78 0.94 -9.48
N GLN A 84 -12.09 1.74 -8.66
CA GLN A 84 -11.97 3.19 -8.84
C GLN A 84 -10.90 3.59 -9.86
N LYS A 85 -10.25 2.62 -10.53
CA LYS A 85 -9.15 2.82 -11.48
C LYS A 85 -7.94 3.56 -10.88
N VAL A 86 -7.77 3.48 -9.55
CA VAL A 86 -6.61 4.01 -8.83
C VAL A 86 -5.51 2.96 -8.85
N GLN A 87 -4.33 3.33 -9.37
CA GLN A 87 -3.14 2.49 -9.26
C GLN A 87 -2.54 2.63 -7.87
N VAL A 88 -2.44 1.51 -7.16
CA VAL A 88 -1.82 1.45 -5.83
C VAL A 88 -0.47 0.77 -5.95
N GLN A 89 0.59 1.49 -5.60
CA GLN A 89 1.93 0.94 -5.58
C GLN A 89 2.10 -0.06 -4.43
N ALA A 90 2.90 -1.11 -4.63
CA ALA A 90 3.15 -2.13 -3.60
C ALA A 90 3.72 -1.53 -2.30
N SER A 91 4.56 -0.50 -2.40
CA SER A 91 5.12 0.23 -1.25
C SER A 91 4.04 0.94 -0.42
N ILE A 92 3.06 1.55 -1.07
CA ILE A 92 1.92 2.22 -0.42
C ILE A 92 1.08 1.17 0.32
N LEU A 93 0.72 0.07 -0.36
CA LEU A 93 -0.07 -0.99 0.26
C LEU A 93 0.66 -1.65 1.42
N PHE A 94 1.98 -1.78 1.30
CA PHE A 94 2.84 -2.29 2.37
C PHE A 94 2.80 -1.39 3.61
N SER A 95 3.08 -0.08 3.45
CA SER A 95 3.06 0.86 4.58
C SER A 95 1.68 0.93 5.23
N ALA A 96 0.63 1.00 4.42
CA ALA A 96 -0.73 1.06 4.91
C ALA A 96 -1.15 -0.25 5.61
N GLY A 97 -0.67 -1.40 5.11
CA GLY A 97 -0.85 -2.69 5.75
C GLY A 97 -0.15 -2.79 7.11
N MET A 98 1.04 -2.19 7.25
CA MET A 98 1.78 -2.15 8.52
C MET A 98 1.03 -1.32 9.57
N GLU A 99 0.57 -0.13 9.20
CA GLU A 99 -0.25 0.72 10.10
C GLU A 99 -1.54 0.02 10.49
N LEU A 100 -2.20 -0.64 9.54
CA LEU A 100 -3.39 -1.43 9.82
C LEU A 100 -3.10 -2.58 10.80
N SER A 101 -2.00 -3.30 10.62
CA SER A 101 -1.58 -4.35 11.57
C SER A 101 -1.33 -3.81 12.97
N GLN A 102 -0.75 -2.62 13.10
CA GLN A 102 -0.57 -1.95 14.38
C GLN A 102 -1.92 -1.60 15.01
N ALA A 103 -2.81 -0.97 14.25
CA ALA A 103 -4.14 -0.61 14.75
C ALA A 103 -4.94 -1.83 15.23
N VAL A 104 -4.92 -2.95 14.48
CA VAL A 104 -5.60 -4.19 14.94
C VAL A 104 -4.92 -4.78 16.18
N ALA A 105 -3.58 -4.76 16.26
CA ALA A 105 -2.88 -5.23 17.44
C ALA A 105 -3.18 -4.37 18.68
N ASP A 106 -3.33 -3.05 18.51
CA ASP A 106 -3.74 -2.14 19.57
C ASP A 106 -5.15 -2.47 20.08
N MET A 107 -6.08 -2.85 19.20
CA MET A 107 -7.40 -3.34 19.64
C MET A 107 -7.32 -4.66 20.42
N TYR A 108 -6.40 -5.57 20.05
CA TYR A 108 -6.12 -6.79 20.83
C TYR A 108 -5.46 -6.48 22.18
N LEU A 109 -4.65 -5.42 22.26
CA LEU A 109 -4.07 -4.95 23.52
C LEU A 109 -5.14 -4.38 24.45
N GLU A 110 -6.01 -3.52 23.92
CA GLU A 110 -7.08 -2.88 24.67
C GLU A 110 -8.11 -3.88 25.21
N SER A 111 -8.35 -4.98 24.48
CA SER A 111 -9.22 -6.07 24.95
C SER A 111 -8.57 -6.99 25.99
N GLY A 112 -7.26 -6.87 26.22
CA GLY A 112 -6.48 -7.78 27.05
C GLY A 112 -6.19 -9.14 26.40
N ALA A 113 -6.45 -9.29 25.10
CA ALA A 113 -6.18 -10.53 24.37
C ALA A 113 -4.68 -10.79 24.16
N ILE A 114 -3.84 -9.75 24.20
CA ILE A 114 -2.38 -9.86 24.18
C ILE A 114 -1.71 -8.97 25.24
N PRO A 115 -0.54 -9.35 25.77
CA PRO A 115 0.21 -8.51 26.71
C PRO A 115 0.79 -7.24 26.04
N LYS A 116 0.89 -6.15 26.80
CA LYS A 116 1.38 -4.84 26.32
C LYS A 116 2.78 -4.90 25.71
N GLU A 117 3.64 -5.71 26.28
CA GLU A 117 5.03 -5.88 25.86
C GLU A 117 5.13 -6.61 24.50
N GLN A 118 4.07 -7.33 24.11
CA GLN A 118 4.05 -8.13 22.89
C GLN A 118 3.40 -7.40 21.71
N GLY A 119 2.65 -6.33 21.95
CA GLY A 119 1.90 -5.58 20.94
C GLY A 119 2.69 -5.27 19.66
N PRO A 120 3.82 -4.54 19.74
CA PRO A 120 4.62 -4.19 18.57
C PRO A 120 5.14 -5.41 17.78
N LYS A 121 5.57 -6.46 18.50
CA LYS A 121 6.07 -7.69 17.89
C LYS A 121 4.94 -8.46 17.20
N ILE A 122 3.78 -8.58 17.84
CA ILE A 122 2.61 -9.25 17.30
C ILE A 122 2.07 -8.51 16.07
N ALA A 123 2.00 -7.17 16.11
CA ALA A 123 1.62 -6.35 14.97
C ALA A 123 2.53 -6.64 13.76
N GLU A 124 3.84 -6.67 13.99
CA GLU A 124 4.81 -6.93 12.93
C GLU A 124 4.73 -8.37 12.39
N GLU A 125 4.63 -9.37 13.25
CA GLU A 125 4.46 -10.77 12.84
C GLU A 125 3.16 -10.97 12.06
N ALA A 126 2.07 -10.35 12.52
CA ALA A 126 0.79 -10.37 11.85
C ALA A 126 0.85 -9.70 10.48
N PHE A 127 1.54 -8.57 10.38
CA PHE A 127 1.78 -7.90 9.12
C PHE A 127 2.47 -8.83 8.12
N TYR A 128 3.59 -9.46 8.51
CA TYR A 128 4.28 -10.40 7.61
C TYR A 128 3.41 -11.58 7.20
N LYS A 129 2.65 -12.15 8.14
CA LYS A 129 1.69 -13.22 7.81
C LYS A 129 0.63 -12.74 6.82
N SER A 130 0.14 -11.51 6.95
CA SER A 130 -0.85 -10.95 6.03
C SER A 130 -0.31 -10.86 4.60
N ILE A 131 0.93 -10.40 4.41
CA ILE A 131 1.54 -10.30 3.08
C ILE A 131 1.79 -11.68 2.47
N VAL A 132 2.27 -12.66 3.26
CA VAL A 132 2.42 -14.05 2.79
C VAL A 132 1.07 -14.59 2.31
N ARG A 133 0.02 -14.38 3.10
CA ARG A 133 -1.34 -14.80 2.80
C ARG A 133 -1.86 -14.14 1.51
N LEU A 134 -1.68 -12.84 1.38
CA LEU A 134 -2.03 -12.09 0.19
C LEU A 134 -1.32 -12.61 -1.07
N ALA A 135 -0.03 -12.93 -0.98
CA ALA A 135 0.73 -13.45 -2.11
C ALA A 135 0.28 -14.86 -2.55
N GLN A 136 -0.10 -15.70 -1.57
CA GLN A 136 -0.47 -17.10 -1.79
C GLN A 136 -1.95 -17.29 -2.15
N GLU A 137 -2.86 -16.57 -1.51
CA GLU A 137 -4.30 -16.86 -1.54
C GLU A 137 -5.11 -15.92 -2.42
N THR A 138 -4.58 -14.75 -2.77
CA THR A 138 -5.30 -13.83 -3.66
C THR A 138 -5.37 -14.44 -5.08
N SER A 139 -6.45 -14.23 -5.82
CA SER A 139 -6.57 -14.64 -7.24
C SER A 139 -5.69 -13.78 -8.15
N THR A 140 -5.25 -14.29 -9.31
CA THR A 140 -4.48 -13.52 -10.31
C THR A 140 -5.31 -12.40 -10.95
N GLU A 141 -6.64 -12.49 -10.86
CA GLU A 141 -7.58 -11.45 -11.28
C GLU A 141 -7.52 -10.23 -10.35
N ILE A 142 -7.27 -10.46 -9.06
CA ILE A 142 -7.16 -9.42 -8.05
C ILE A 142 -5.73 -8.90 -8.02
N PHE A 143 -4.72 -9.75 -7.80
CA PHE A 143 -3.31 -9.39 -7.93
C PHE A 143 -2.68 -10.02 -9.16
N SER A 144 -2.27 -9.17 -10.10
CA SER A 144 -1.47 -9.56 -11.24
C SER A 144 -0.16 -10.25 -10.80
N GLN A 145 0.42 -11.04 -11.70
CA GLN A 145 1.68 -11.71 -11.42
C GLN A 145 2.81 -10.72 -11.10
N GLN A 146 2.81 -9.55 -11.75
CA GLN A 146 3.77 -8.48 -11.48
C GLN A 146 3.62 -7.93 -10.05
N GLU A 147 2.40 -7.61 -9.62
CA GLU A 147 2.15 -7.09 -8.27
C GLU A 147 2.59 -8.08 -7.19
N ARG A 148 2.35 -9.38 -7.40
CA ARG A 148 2.85 -10.42 -6.48
C ARG A 148 4.38 -10.46 -6.41
N GLN A 149 5.05 -10.36 -7.56
CA GLN A 149 6.51 -10.30 -7.59
C GLN A 149 7.03 -9.04 -6.88
N ASP A 150 6.35 -7.90 -7.03
CA ASP A 150 6.69 -6.67 -6.33
C ASP A 150 6.59 -6.82 -4.81
N PHE A 151 5.51 -7.45 -4.31
CA PHE A 151 5.38 -7.77 -2.89
C PHE A 151 6.46 -8.74 -2.41
N GLN A 152 6.76 -9.78 -3.16
CA GLN A 152 7.82 -10.74 -2.80
C GLN A 152 9.20 -10.06 -2.73
N ARG A 153 9.52 -9.19 -3.69
CA ARG A 153 10.77 -8.41 -3.70
C ARG A 153 10.85 -7.48 -2.49
N LEU A 154 9.76 -6.79 -2.17
CA LEU A 154 9.70 -5.91 -1.01
C LEU A 154 9.92 -6.69 0.30
N MET A 155 9.25 -7.83 0.47
CA MET A 155 9.46 -8.72 1.61
C MET A 155 10.91 -9.21 1.74
N GLN A 156 11.53 -9.60 0.63
CA GLN A 156 12.93 -10.04 0.63
C GLN A 156 13.87 -8.91 1.07
N LYS A 157 13.66 -7.69 0.56
CA LYS A 157 14.43 -6.51 0.96
C LYS A 157 14.30 -6.25 2.46
N LEU A 158 13.11 -6.37 3.03
CA LEU A 158 12.89 -6.18 4.47
C LEU A 158 13.52 -7.25 5.32
N LYS A 159 13.44 -8.52 4.90
CA LYS A 159 14.16 -9.61 5.58
C LYS A 159 15.66 -9.35 5.59
N GLN A 160 16.22 -8.90 4.48
CA GLN A 160 17.64 -8.54 4.40
C GLN A 160 17.98 -7.38 5.34
N MET A 161 17.18 -6.31 5.35
CA MET A 161 17.37 -5.15 6.24
C MET A 161 17.31 -5.53 7.73
N LYS A 162 16.38 -6.40 8.12
CA LYS A 162 16.30 -6.94 9.48
C LYS A 162 17.53 -7.73 9.88
N THR A 163 18.01 -8.61 9.00
CA THR A 163 19.20 -9.42 9.26
C THR A 163 20.48 -8.58 9.29
N SER A 164 20.52 -7.46 8.55
CA SER A 164 21.64 -6.52 8.56
C SER A 164 21.55 -5.45 9.65
N GLY A 165 20.52 -5.46 10.50
CA GLY A 165 20.33 -4.47 11.57
C GLY A 165 19.98 -3.06 11.09
N GLN A 166 19.64 -2.88 9.81
CA GLN A 166 19.22 -1.60 9.25
C GLN A 166 17.70 -1.48 9.38
N GLN A 167 17.22 -0.49 10.15
CA GLN A 167 15.78 -0.19 10.19
C GLN A 167 15.32 0.35 8.83
N PRO A 168 14.12 -0.04 8.35
CA PRO A 168 13.56 0.53 7.13
C PRO A 168 13.40 2.03 7.32
N GLN A 169 14.11 2.82 6.51
CA GLN A 169 13.88 4.25 6.41
C GLN A 169 12.44 4.48 5.97
N GLN A 170 11.65 5.03 6.89
CA GLN A 170 10.36 5.66 6.56
C GLN A 170 10.61 6.64 5.40
N ALA A 171 9.65 6.70 4.47
CA ALA A 171 9.72 7.60 3.33
C ALA A 171 10.14 9.00 3.80
N PRO A 172 11.03 9.71 3.09
CA PRO A 172 11.53 11.01 3.53
C PRO A 172 10.33 11.93 3.75
N SER A 173 10.10 12.28 5.02
CA SER A 173 9.37 13.47 5.41
C SER A 173 10.19 14.63 4.85
N ASN A 174 9.88 15.02 3.61
CA ASN A 174 10.41 16.25 3.05
C ASN A 174 9.79 17.39 3.85
N GLY A 175 10.44 17.71 4.97
CA GLY A 175 10.29 18.97 5.69
C GLY A 175 10.71 20.07 4.73
N GLY A 176 9.73 20.54 3.96
CA GLY A 176 9.85 21.71 3.12
C GLY A 176 9.10 22.86 3.77
N VAL A 177 9.88 23.89 4.13
CA VAL A 177 9.55 25.32 4.18
C VAL A 177 8.51 25.80 5.19
N MET A 178 9.00 26.43 6.27
CA MET A 178 8.96 27.90 6.40
C MET A 178 10.29 28.40 6.96
#